data_AF-A0AAN9A847-F1
#
_entry.id   AF-A0AAN9A847-F1
#
_cell.length_a   1.000
_cell.length_b   1.000
_cell.length_c   1.000
_cell.angle_alpha   90.00
_cell.angle_beta   90.00
_cell.angle_gamma   90.00
#
_symmetry.space_group_name_H-M   'P 1'
#
loop_
_entity.id
_entity.type
_entity.pdbx_description
1 polymer ?
#
loop_
_entity_poly.entity_id
_entity_poly.type
_entity_poly.pdbx_seq_one_letter_code
_entity_poly.pdbx_strand_id
1 'polypeptide(L)'
;MCILSDPDVRLCVLASLDESFDSHLAQPENLKALIYALSDEEFQIRVLAISILGRLSAINPAYVHPLLRKALLKILDELDYSGIGRNRELSAHMLGHLIANAPRFMRLFVQAIMSVLVPKLRDQDPNPAVTMCVLMAIGDLAQ
;
A
#
# COMPACT_ATOMS: atom_id res chain seq x y z
N MET A 1 -21.47 11.23 -18.95
CA MET A 1 -20.17 11.55 -18.32
C MET A 1 -20.39 11.43 -16.82
N CYS A 2 -19.51 10.78 -16.04
CA CYS A 2 -19.53 10.67 -14.57
C CYS A 2 -20.09 9.41 -13.87
N ILE A 3 -20.16 8.22 -14.50
CA ILE A 3 -20.38 6.97 -13.72
C ILE A 3 -19.08 6.57 -12.96
N LEU A 4 -17.91 6.95 -13.49
CA LEU A 4 -16.60 6.74 -12.84
C LEU A 4 -16.23 7.82 -11.81
N SER A 5 -17.04 8.86 -11.62
CA SER A 5 -16.83 9.83 -10.52
C SER A 5 -17.37 9.31 -9.20
N ASP A 6 -18.29 8.35 -9.23
CA ASP A 6 -18.89 7.80 -8.03
C ASP A 6 -17.87 6.91 -7.29
N PRO A 7 -17.52 7.24 -6.03
CA PRO A 7 -16.61 6.42 -5.24
C PRO A 7 -17.12 4.99 -5.06
N ASP A 8 -18.43 4.78 -4.93
CA ASP A 8 -19.02 3.45 -4.71
C ASP A 8 -18.87 2.58 -5.97
N VAL A 9 -19.03 3.17 -7.16
CA VAL A 9 -18.80 2.46 -8.42
C VAL A 9 -17.34 2.07 -8.57
N ARG A 10 -16.41 3.01 -8.32
CA ARG A 10 -14.96 2.73 -8.42
C ARG A 10 -14.55 1.64 -7.43
N LEU A 11 -15.05 1.71 -6.20
CA LEU A 11 -14.80 0.72 -5.17
C LEU A 11 -15.34 -0.66 -5.58
N CYS A 12 -16.59 -0.72 -6.05
CA CYS A 12 -17.23 -1.95 -6.50
C CYS A 12 -16.47 -2.59 -7.67
N VAL A 13 -16.05 -1.78 -8.66
CA VAL A 13 -15.25 -2.25 -9.79
C VAL A 13 -13.92 -2.81 -9.32
N LEU A 14 -13.15 -2.08 -8.49
CA LEU A 14 -11.87 -2.58 -7.98
C LEU A 14 -12.04 -3.84 -7.12
N ALA A 15 -13.07 -3.89 -6.27
CA ALA A 15 -13.35 -5.04 -5.42
C ALA A 15 -13.75 -6.29 -6.22
N SER A 16 -14.29 -6.12 -7.42
CA SER A 16 -14.65 -7.22 -8.32
C SER A 16 -13.46 -7.80 -9.08
N LEU A 17 -12.28 -7.16 -9.02
CA LEU A 17 -11.05 -7.62 -9.68
C LEU A 17 -10.33 -8.69 -8.84
N ASP A 18 -10.91 -9.89 -8.83
CA ASP A 18 -10.32 -11.06 -8.17
C ASP A 18 -9.13 -11.67 -8.94
N GLU A 19 -8.59 -12.77 -8.41
CA GLU A 19 -7.38 -13.43 -8.94
C GLU A 19 -7.56 -13.95 -10.37
N SER A 20 -8.80 -14.19 -10.82
CA SER A 20 -9.08 -14.69 -12.18
C SER A 20 -8.68 -13.69 -13.26
N PHE A 21 -8.61 -12.40 -12.92
CA PHE A 21 -8.20 -11.33 -13.82
C PHE A 21 -6.70 -11.04 -13.78
N ASP A 22 -5.93 -11.64 -12.89
CA ASP A 22 -4.57 -11.19 -12.60
C ASP A 22 -3.62 -11.28 -13.80
N SER A 23 -3.77 -12.31 -14.65
CA SER A 23 -2.97 -12.46 -15.88
C SER A 23 -3.18 -11.30 -16.85
N HIS A 24 -4.39 -10.73 -16.87
CA HIS A 24 -4.76 -9.56 -17.67
C HIS A 24 -4.36 -8.25 -16.97
N LEU A 25 -4.56 -8.16 -15.65
CA LEU A 25 -4.21 -6.97 -14.86
C LEU A 25 -2.70 -6.73 -14.80
N ALA A 26 -1.89 -7.80 -14.84
CA ALA A 26 -0.44 -7.73 -14.84
C ALA A 26 0.15 -7.17 -16.15
N GLN A 27 -0.67 -6.94 -17.19
CA GLN A 27 -0.24 -6.32 -18.43
C GLN A 27 0.08 -4.82 -18.21
N PRO A 28 1.17 -4.27 -18.79
CA PRO A 28 1.62 -2.90 -18.56
C PRO A 28 0.55 -1.82 -18.78
N GLU A 29 -0.37 -2.03 -19.73
CA GLU A 29 -1.45 -1.11 -20.06
C GLU A 29 -2.45 -0.96 -18.91
N ASN A 30 -2.74 -2.06 -18.21
CA ASN A 30 -3.71 -2.14 -17.12
C ASN A 30 -3.10 -1.69 -15.77
N LEU A 31 -1.79 -1.90 -15.58
CA LEU A 31 -1.09 -1.44 -14.39
C LEU A 31 -1.19 0.09 -14.19
N LYS A 32 -1.30 0.87 -15.28
CA LYS A 32 -1.49 2.33 -15.21
C LYS A 32 -2.76 2.71 -14.45
N ALA A 33 -3.87 1.99 -14.67
CA ALA A 33 -5.13 2.26 -13.98
C ALA A 33 -4.99 2.04 -12.46
N LEU A 34 -4.29 0.99 -12.04
CA LEU A 34 -4.04 0.71 -10.62
C LEU A 34 -3.14 1.77 -9.97
N ILE A 35 -2.17 2.33 -10.70
CA ILE A 35 -1.35 3.45 -10.19
C ILE A 35 -2.21 4.69 -9.95
N TYR A 36 -3.16 5.00 -10.83
CA TYR A 36 -4.09 6.11 -10.60
C TYR A 36 -4.97 5.85 -9.37
N ALA A 37 -5.46 4.62 -9.19
CA ALA A 37 -6.24 4.22 -8.02
C ALA A 37 -5.45 4.29 -6.69
N LEU A 38 -4.11 4.18 -6.72
CA LEU A 38 -3.29 4.44 -5.52
C LEU A 38 -3.31 5.90 -5.05
N SER A 39 -3.73 6.84 -5.92
CA SER A 39 -3.86 8.26 -5.60
C SER A 39 -5.33 8.70 -5.52
N ASP A 40 -6.25 7.75 -5.38
CA ASP A 40 -7.67 8.02 -5.24
C ASP A 40 -7.97 8.87 -4.00
N GLU A 41 -9.05 9.65 -4.02
CA GLU A 41 -9.51 10.43 -2.87
C GLU A 41 -9.98 9.50 -1.74
N GLU A 42 -10.63 8.39 -2.10
CA GLU A 42 -11.13 7.40 -1.14
C GLU A 42 -10.03 6.45 -0.69
N PHE A 43 -9.79 6.42 0.62
CA PHE A 43 -8.73 5.59 1.18
C PHE A 43 -8.95 4.09 0.93
N GLN A 44 -10.20 3.63 0.94
CA GLN A 44 -10.53 2.22 0.68
C GLN A 44 -10.12 1.79 -0.73
N ILE A 45 -10.28 2.67 -1.72
CA ILE A 45 -9.84 2.41 -3.10
C ILE A 45 -8.31 2.34 -3.17
N ARG A 46 -7.60 3.25 -2.47
CA ARG A 46 -6.13 3.19 -2.38
C ARG A 46 -5.64 1.87 -1.77
N VAL A 47 -6.33 1.38 -0.75
CA VAL A 47 -6.02 0.11 -0.07
C VAL A 47 -6.26 -1.10 -0.99
N LEU A 48 -7.37 -1.14 -1.73
CA LEU A 48 -7.62 -2.20 -2.71
C LEU A 48 -6.58 -2.16 -3.83
N ALA A 49 -6.25 -0.98 -4.34
CA ALA A 49 -5.27 -0.82 -5.41
C ALA A 49 -3.88 -1.34 -5.00
N ILE A 50 -3.42 -1.04 -3.78
CA ILE A 50 -2.11 -1.55 -3.31
C ILE A 50 -2.14 -3.05 -3.05
N SER A 51 -3.27 -3.59 -2.60
CA SER A 51 -3.44 -5.03 -2.37
C SER A 51 -3.39 -5.79 -3.69
N ILE A 52 -4.11 -5.32 -4.72
CA ILE A 52 -4.06 -5.88 -6.07
C ILE A 52 -2.64 -5.78 -6.64
N LEU A 53 -1.99 -4.61 -6.57
CA LEU A 53 -0.59 -4.47 -7.04
C LEU A 53 0.36 -5.41 -6.30
N GLY A 54 0.17 -5.61 -4.99
CA GLY A 54 0.93 -6.58 -4.21
C GLY A 54 0.78 -8.00 -4.75
N ARG A 55 -0.45 -8.44 -5.00
CA ARG A 55 -0.75 -9.76 -5.59
C ARG A 55 -0.09 -9.94 -6.96
N LEU A 56 -0.22 -8.92 -7.84
CA LEU A 56 0.37 -8.93 -9.18
C LEU A 56 1.91 -8.95 -9.18
N SER A 57 2.56 -8.63 -8.06
CA SER A 57 4.03 -8.64 -7.96
C SER A 57 4.62 -10.04 -8.16
N ALA A 58 3.85 -11.10 -7.88
CA ALA A 58 4.26 -12.47 -8.14
C ALA A 58 4.19 -12.86 -9.63
N ILE A 59 3.37 -12.16 -10.42
CA ILE A 59 3.06 -12.50 -11.81
C ILE A 59 3.94 -11.69 -12.77
N ASN A 60 4.09 -10.39 -12.54
CA ASN A 60 4.92 -9.52 -13.37
C ASN A 60 5.86 -8.65 -12.51
N PRO A 61 6.86 -9.26 -11.84
CA PRO A 61 7.77 -8.54 -10.96
C PRO A 61 8.56 -7.45 -11.70
N ALA A 62 8.87 -7.63 -12.98
CA ALA A 62 9.66 -6.69 -13.78
C ALA A 62 8.98 -5.31 -13.90
N TYR A 63 7.66 -5.28 -14.06
CA TYR A 63 6.89 -4.05 -14.15
C TYR A 63 6.32 -3.60 -12.80
N VAL A 64 5.93 -4.54 -11.93
CA VAL A 64 5.23 -4.23 -10.67
C VAL A 64 6.20 -3.81 -9.57
N HIS A 65 7.38 -4.42 -9.45
CA HIS A 65 8.33 -4.06 -8.38
C HIS A 65 8.79 -2.59 -8.41
N PRO A 66 9.09 -1.97 -9.57
CA PRO A 66 9.37 -0.54 -9.63
C PRO A 66 8.22 0.33 -9.10
N LEU A 67 6.97 -0.06 -9.37
CA LEU A 67 5.77 0.66 -8.93
C LEU A 67 5.58 0.53 -7.42
N LEU A 68 5.67 -0.70 -6.90
CA LEU A 68 5.59 -0.97 -5.46
C LEU A 68 6.71 -0.29 -4.68
N ARG A 69 7.93 -0.22 -5.24
CA ARG A 69 9.04 0.51 -4.61
C ARG A 69 8.72 2.00 -4.48
N LYS A 70 8.16 2.61 -5.53
CA LYS A 70 7.74 4.01 -5.47
C LYS A 70 6.62 4.24 -4.45
N ALA A 71 5.64 3.32 -4.38
CA ALA A 71 4.58 3.37 -3.39
C ALA A 71 5.11 3.22 -1.96
N LEU A 72 6.00 2.25 -1.72
CA LEU A 72 6.64 2.01 -0.43
C LEU A 72 7.40 3.25 0.05
N LEU A 73 8.24 3.86 -0.81
CA LEU A 73 8.97 5.07 -0.44
C LEU A 73 8.01 6.21 -0.05
N LYS A 74 6.94 6.43 -0.82
CA LYS A 74 5.93 7.44 -0.49
C LYS A 74 5.26 7.16 0.86
N ILE A 75 4.94 5.90 1.16
CA ILE A 75 4.35 5.48 2.44
C ILE A 75 5.30 5.76 3.60
N LEU A 76 6.58 5.41 3.45
CA LEU A 76 7.59 5.65 4.48
C LEU A 76 7.84 7.14 4.69
N ASP A 77 7.94 7.94 3.63
CA ASP A 77 8.11 9.40 3.71
C ASP A 77 6.94 10.07 4.44
N GLU A 78 5.70 9.67 4.12
CA GLU A 78 4.50 10.21 4.79
C GLU A 78 4.45 9.77 6.26
N LEU A 79 4.88 8.56 6.59
CA LEU A 79 4.98 8.09 7.97
C LEU A 79 6.07 8.83 8.75
N ASP A 80 7.18 9.16 8.10
CA ASP A 80 8.32 9.83 8.74
C ASP A 80 8.12 11.32 8.96
N TYR A 81 7.65 12.02 7.94
CA TYR A 81 7.73 13.49 7.87
C TYR A 81 6.37 14.19 7.88
N SER A 82 5.25 13.46 7.80
CA SER A 82 3.94 14.11 7.82
C SER A 82 3.64 14.71 9.19
N GLY A 83 3.40 16.03 9.22
CA GLY A 83 2.95 16.73 10.43
C GLY A 83 1.49 16.44 10.81
N ILE A 84 0.76 15.67 9.99
CA ILE A 84 -0.66 15.38 10.18
C ILE A 84 -0.81 13.94 10.69
N GLY A 85 -1.28 13.78 11.93
CA GLY A 85 -1.45 12.47 12.57
C GLY A 85 -2.34 11.49 11.79
N ARG A 86 -3.37 12.00 11.10
CA ARG A 86 -4.24 11.18 10.25
C ARG A 86 -3.50 10.60 9.04
N ASN A 87 -2.61 11.37 8.40
CA ASN A 87 -1.87 10.87 7.25
C ASN A 87 -0.89 9.77 7.65
N ARG A 88 -0.19 9.95 8.78
CA ARG A 88 0.69 8.91 9.35
C ARG A 88 -0.08 7.62 9.63
N GLU A 89 -1.28 7.72 10.19
CA GLU A 89 -2.14 6.56 10.44
C GLU A 89 -2.55 5.85 9.14
N LEU A 90 -3.03 6.60 8.15
CA LEU A 90 -3.40 6.04 6.85
C LEU A 90 -2.20 5.39 6.14
N SER A 91 -1.02 5.99 6.23
CA SER A 91 0.22 5.42 5.68
C SER A 91 0.64 4.15 6.42
N ALA A 92 0.53 4.12 7.75
CA ALA A 92 0.83 2.92 8.54
C ALA A 92 -0.13 1.77 8.20
N HIS A 93 -1.43 2.05 8.01
CA HIS A 93 -2.39 1.06 7.50
C HIS A 93 -2.02 0.57 6.10
N MET A 94 -1.68 1.48 5.19
CA MET A 94 -1.32 1.15 3.81
C MET A 94 -0.04 0.30 3.75
N LEU A 95 0.92 0.54 4.66
CA LEU A 95 2.10 -0.29 4.83
C LEU A 95 1.73 -1.73 5.23
N GLY A 96 0.84 -1.91 6.20
CA GLY A 96 0.36 -3.22 6.61
C GLY A 96 -0.25 -4.02 5.46
N HIS A 97 -1.11 -3.38 4.66
CA HIS A 97 -1.68 -4.01 3.46
C HIS A 97 -0.62 -4.41 2.44
N LEU A 98 0.41 -3.58 2.25
CA LEU A 98 1.51 -3.91 1.34
C LEU A 98 2.35 -5.08 1.86
N ILE A 99 2.61 -5.17 3.17
CA ILE A 99 3.31 -6.30 3.80
C ILE A 99 2.53 -7.60 3.57
N ALA A 100 1.23 -7.58 3.87
CA ALA A 100 0.37 -8.76 3.73
C ALA A 100 0.24 -9.26 2.29
N ASN A 101 0.13 -8.34 1.31
CA ASN A 101 -0.14 -8.71 -0.08
C ASN A 101 1.13 -8.87 -0.95
N ALA A 102 2.27 -8.34 -0.54
CA ALA A 102 3.52 -8.41 -1.29
C ALA A 102 4.72 -8.95 -0.47
N PRO A 103 4.59 -10.07 0.27
CA PRO A 103 5.59 -10.47 1.27
C PRO A 103 6.98 -10.73 0.65
N ARG A 104 7.03 -11.33 -0.56
CA ARG A 104 8.30 -11.58 -1.27
C ARG A 104 9.01 -10.28 -1.67
N PHE A 105 8.24 -9.28 -2.09
CA PHE A 105 8.77 -7.96 -2.42
C PHE A 105 9.26 -7.25 -1.15
N MET A 106 8.47 -7.30 -0.07
CA MET A 106 8.78 -6.62 1.19
C MET A 106 10.02 -7.17 1.90
N ARG A 107 10.27 -8.48 1.78
CA ARG A 107 11.52 -9.11 2.25
C ARG A 107 12.79 -8.47 1.70
N LEU A 108 12.74 -7.87 0.51
CA LEU A 108 13.87 -7.17 -0.10
C LEU A 108 14.19 -5.82 0.57
N PHE A 109 13.27 -5.26 1.36
CA PHE A 109 13.36 -3.93 1.96
C PHE A 109 13.29 -3.93 3.49
N VAL A 110 13.29 -5.10 4.15
CA VAL A 110 13.11 -5.23 5.60
C VAL A 110 14.03 -4.30 6.38
N GLN A 111 15.32 -4.26 6.05
CA GLN A 111 16.28 -3.39 6.76
C GLN A 111 15.91 -1.91 6.64
N ALA A 112 15.55 -1.44 5.45
CA ALA A 112 15.16 -0.06 5.21
C ALA A 112 13.85 0.28 5.95
N ILE A 113 12.86 -0.61 5.90
CA ILE A 113 11.59 -0.41 6.60
C ILE A 113 11.83 -0.37 8.12
N MET A 114 12.60 -1.30 8.66
CA MET A 114 12.91 -1.34 10.10
C MET A 114 13.68 -0.11 10.57
N SER A 115 14.54 0.47 9.73
CA SER A 115 15.25 1.72 10.07
C SER A 115 14.31 2.93 10.24
N VAL A 116 13.12 2.89 9.62
CA VAL A 116 12.07 3.90 9.75
C VAL A 116 11.13 3.58 10.92
N LEU A 117 10.68 2.33 11.00
CA LEU A 117 9.65 1.93 11.98
C LEU A 117 10.16 1.89 13.43
N VAL A 118 11.39 1.42 13.67
CA VAL A 118 11.91 1.27 15.05
C VAL A 118 12.07 2.62 15.77
N PRO A 119 12.62 3.68 15.16
CA PRO A 119 12.63 5.00 15.77
C PRO A 119 11.24 5.51 16.14
N LYS A 120 10.22 5.27 15.31
CA LYS A 120 8.84 5.71 15.55
C LYS A 120 8.17 5.06 16.76
N LEU A 121 8.66 3.93 17.24
CA LEU A 121 8.20 3.33 18.50
C LEU A 121 8.80 4.02 19.73
N ARG A 122 9.92 4.71 19.57
CA ARG A 122 10.58 5.47 20.65
C ARG A 122 10.02 6.88 20.73
N ASP A 123 9.69 7.45 19.59
CA ASP A 123 8.98 8.72 19.50
C ASP A 123 7.55 8.50 19.98
N GLN A 124 7.14 9.19 21.06
CA GLN A 124 5.76 9.12 21.54
C GLN A 124 4.84 9.85 20.54
N ASP A 125 4.34 9.13 19.54
CA ASP A 125 3.36 9.67 18.61
C ASP A 125 2.08 10.04 19.37
N PRO A 126 1.57 11.28 19.24
CA PRO A 126 0.30 11.66 19.87
C PRO A 126 -0.88 10.82 19.37
N ASN A 127 -0.79 10.18 18.20
CA ASN A 127 -1.81 9.27 17.69
C ASN A 127 -1.46 7.80 18.00
N PRO A 128 -2.12 7.16 18.99
CA PRO A 128 -1.82 5.78 19.39
C PRO A 128 -2.10 4.76 18.27
N ALA A 129 -2.98 5.09 17.31
CA ALA A 129 -3.26 4.22 16.17
C ALA A 129 -2.02 4.04 15.27
N VAL A 130 -1.18 5.08 15.16
CA VAL A 130 0.08 4.99 14.41
C VAL A 130 1.00 3.99 15.08
N THR A 131 1.22 4.10 16.40
CA THR A 131 2.07 3.15 17.14
C THR A 131 1.55 1.72 17.03
N MET A 132 0.23 1.51 17.14
CA MET A 132 -0.38 0.19 16.96
C MET A 132 -0.11 -0.37 15.57
N CYS A 133 -0.30 0.41 14.50
CA CYS A 133 -0.05 -0.02 13.13
C CYS A 133 1.43 -0.30 12.87
N VAL A 134 2.34 0.51 13.42
CA VAL A 134 3.78 0.29 13.32
C VAL A 134 4.18 -1.02 14.02
N LEU A 135 3.64 -1.31 15.20
CA LEU A 135 3.86 -2.57 15.90
C LEU A 135 3.34 -3.77 15.11
N MET A 136 2.14 -3.67 14.53
CA MET A 136 1.59 -4.72 13.67
C MET A 136 2.48 -4.94 12.43
N ALA A 137 2.90 -3.87 11.75
CA ALA A 137 3.77 -3.97 10.58
C ALA A 137 5.12 -4.63 10.90
N ILE A 138 5.73 -4.31 12.06
CA ILE A 138 6.96 -4.98 12.51
C ILE A 138 6.70 -6.47 12.79
N GLY A 139 5.58 -6.80 13.43
CA GLY A 139 5.18 -8.18 13.69
C GLY A 139 5.00 -8.98 12.41
N ASP A 140 4.31 -8.41 11.41
CA ASP A 140 4.07 -9.04 10.12
C ASP A 140 5.37 -9.24 9.32
N LEU A 141 6.33 -8.30 9.41
CA LEU A 141 7.64 -8.44 8.77
C LEU A 141 8.54 -9.49 9.43
N ALA A 142 8.26 -9.88 10.67
CA ALA A 142 9.05 -10.87 11.41
C ALA A 142 8.65 -12.33 11.09
N GLN A 143 7.56 -12.54 10.34
CA GLN A 143 7.06 -13.87 9.92
C GLN A 143 7.71 -14.38 8.61
#